data_AF-A0A645E8T5-F1
#
_entry.id   AF-A0A645E8T5-F1
#
_cell.length_a   1.000
_cell.length_b   1.000
_cell.length_c   1.000
_cell.angle_alpha   90.00
_cell.angle_beta   90.00
_cell.angle_gamma   90.00
#
_symmetry.space_group_name_H-M   'P 1'
#
loop_
_entity.id
_entity.type
_entity.pdbx_description
1 polymer ?
#
loop_
_entity_poly.entity_id
_entity_poly.type
_entity_poly.pdbx_seq_one_letter_code
_entity_poly.pdbx_strand_id
1 'polypeptide(L)'
;MKINKTFIIVICLVSILSIGCSKNEKIIKEDEQDTGKITMQDSLSEVKDKLIKASVYDKMDKATRNMEESLEYVKSILPQGIKETNKEYKKDKGITEVTYEVDDFKFTVWYIHPQGKGESSDEEYDLEKTSGIYFPAINWHS
;
A
#
# COMPACT_ATOMS: atom_id res chain seq x y z
N MET A 1 57.36 26.22 -30.64
CA MET A 1 58.06 26.21 -29.33
C MET A 1 57.56 24.99 -28.57
N LYS A 2 58.42 23.97 -28.42
CA LYS A 2 58.20 22.74 -27.65
C LYS A 2 58.63 23.02 -26.20
N ILE A 3 57.92 22.47 -25.20
CA ILE A 3 58.50 21.76 -24.05
C ILE A 3 57.43 20.78 -23.54
N ASN A 4 57.77 19.49 -23.59
CA ASN A 4 57.10 18.38 -22.93
C ASN A 4 57.47 18.37 -21.44
N LYS A 5 56.57 17.96 -20.54
CA LYS A 5 56.95 17.22 -19.31
C LYS A 5 55.91 16.17 -18.95
N THR A 6 56.25 14.95 -19.34
CA THR A 6 55.83 13.65 -18.81
C THR A 6 55.85 13.62 -17.28
N PHE A 7 54.81 13.09 -16.64
CA PHE A 7 54.92 12.56 -15.28
C PHE A 7 54.29 11.17 -15.23
N ILE A 8 55.15 10.18 -15.51
CA ILE A 8 54.97 8.78 -15.17
C ILE A 8 55.50 8.64 -13.75
N ILE A 9 54.69 8.20 -12.79
CA ILE A 9 55.20 7.49 -11.61
C ILE A 9 54.37 6.22 -11.42
N VAL A 10 55.09 5.12 -11.62
CA VAL A 10 54.71 3.73 -11.48
C VAL A 10 54.76 3.34 -9.99
N ILE A 11 53.67 2.69 -9.55
CA ILE A 11 53.56 1.58 -8.59
C ILE A 11 54.77 1.29 -7.69
N CYS A 12 54.54 1.31 -6.37
CA CYS A 12 55.23 0.41 -5.44
C CYS A 12 54.21 -0.28 -4.51
N LEU A 13 54.04 -1.57 -4.75
CA LEU A 13 53.52 -2.57 -3.83
C LEU A 13 54.30 -2.57 -2.50
N VAL A 14 53.62 -2.99 -1.43
CA VAL A 14 53.97 -4.14 -0.56
C VAL A 14 53.56 -3.87 0.90
N SER A 15 52.53 -4.62 1.34
CA SER A 15 52.29 -5.22 2.67
C SER A 15 52.18 -4.28 3.88
N ILE A 16 51.32 -4.49 4.88
CA ILE A 16 51.23 -5.65 5.78
C ILE A 16 49.82 -5.68 6.42
N LEU A 17 49.31 -6.89 6.66
CA LEU A 17 48.12 -7.20 7.45
C LEU A 17 48.03 -6.39 8.76
N SER A 18 46.90 -5.73 8.98
CA SER A 18 46.39 -5.43 10.32
C SER A 18 44.88 -5.67 10.36
N ILE A 19 44.54 -6.69 11.14
CA ILE A 19 43.20 -7.10 11.55
C ILE A 19 42.57 -5.99 12.40
N GLY A 20 41.31 -5.65 12.08
CA GLY A 20 40.27 -5.24 13.02
C GLY A 20 40.35 -3.84 13.66
N CYS A 21 39.45 -2.94 13.27
CA CYS A 21 38.22 -2.65 14.04
C CYS A 21 37.45 -1.46 13.42
N SER A 22 36.20 -1.76 13.06
CA SER A 22 35.01 -0.93 13.32
C SER A 22 35.09 0.56 13.00
N LYS A 23 34.73 0.91 11.76
CA LYS A 23 33.87 2.07 11.54
C LYS A 23 32.64 1.59 10.80
N ASN A 24 31.52 1.65 11.53
CA ASN A 24 30.17 1.40 11.06
C ASN A 24 29.89 2.30 9.85
N GLU A 25 30.10 1.79 8.65
CA GLU A 25 29.22 2.14 7.56
C GLU A 25 27.92 1.36 7.81
N LYS A 26 27.07 1.94 8.67
CA LYS A 26 25.64 1.70 8.55
C LYS A 26 25.32 2.16 7.13
N ILE A 27 25.34 1.22 6.19
CA ILE A 27 24.36 1.22 5.13
C ILE A 27 23.05 1.33 5.90
N ILE A 28 22.49 2.54 5.89
CA ILE A 28 21.12 2.77 6.26
C ILE A 28 20.36 1.97 5.20
N LYS A 29 20.20 0.67 5.46
CA LYS A 29 18.95 0.02 5.12
C LYS A 29 17.97 0.89 5.88
N GLU A 30 17.31 1.78 5.15
CA GLU A 30 16.04 2.30 5.60
C GLU A 30 15.31 1.06 6.09
N ASP A 31 15.17 0.98 7.41
CA ASP A 31 14.30 0.02 8.04
C ASP A 31 12.97 0.36 7.40
N GLU A 32 12.59 -0.39 6.35
CA GLU A 32 11.30 -0.28 5.70
C GLU A 32 10.32 -0.60 6.81
N GLN A 33 9.93 0.46 7.52
CA GLN A 33 8.82 0.46 8.42
C GLN A 33 7.69 -0.09 7.57
N ASP A 34 7.20 -1.29 7.89
CA ASP A 34 6.08 -1.93 7.21
C ASP A 34 4.87 -1.01 7.41
N THR A 35 4.74 0.00 6.55
CA THR A 35 3.73 1.04 6.62
C THR A 35 2.36 0.51 6.19
N GLY A 36 2.29 -0.77 5.77
CA GLY A 36 1.11 -1.35 5.12
C GLY A 36 0.80 -0.76 3.76
N LYS A 37 1.52 0.29 3.32
CA LYS A 37 1.34 0.95 2.04
C LYS A 37 1.87 0.09 0.91
N ILE A 38 1.09 0.03 -0.16
CA ILE A 38 1.42 -0.67 -1.40
C ILE A 38 2.28 0.24 -2.26
N THR A 39 3.35 -0.33 -2.82
CA THR A 39 4.25 0.35 -3.74
C THR A 39 4.26 -0.34 -5.09
N MET A 40 4.68 0.37 -6.14
CA MET A 40 4.81 -0.23 -7.48
C MET A 40 5.95 -1.24 -7.60
N GLN A 41 6.82 -1.33 -6.58
CA GLN A 41 7.92 -2.28 -6.53
C GLN A 41 7.49 -3.60 -5.88
N ASP A 42 6.35 -3.61 -5.18
CA ASP A 42 5.82 -4.81 -4.54
C ASP A 42 5.45 -5.86 -5.60
N SER A 43 5.83 -7.11 -5.34
CA SER A 43 5.33 -8.24 -6.12
C SER A 43 3.83 -8.44 -5.90
N LEU A 44 3.13 -9.08 -6.85
CA LEU A 44 1.70 -9.36 -6.71
C LEU A 44 1.36 -10.12 -5.42
N SER A 45 2.24 -11.01 -4.97
CA SER A 45 2.04 -11.76 -3.73
C SER A 45 2.10 -10.84 -2.52
N GLU A 46 3.07 -9.93 -2.46
CA GLU A 46 3.20 -8.94 -1.38
C GLU A 46 2.01 -7.98 -1.37
N VAL A 47 1.56 -7.53 -2.55
CA VAL A 47 0.36 -6.69 -2.66
C VAL A 47 -0.85 -7.42 -2.09
N LYS A 48 -1.08 -8.68 -2.50
CA LYS A 48 -2.20 -9.49 -1.98
C LYS A 48 -2.11 -9.66 -0.46
N ASP A 49 -0.93 -9.94 0.08
CA ASP A 49 -0.73 -10.10 1.52
C ASP A 49 -1.01 -8.79 2.28
N LYS A 50 -0.56 -7.64 1.76
CA LYS A 50 -0.86 -6.31 2.32
C LYS A 50 -2.36 -6.02 2.29
N LEU A 51 -3.05 -6.32 1.19
CA LEU A 51 -4.51 -6.14 1.06
C LEU A 51 -5.30 -7.04 2.00
N ILE A 52 -4.86 -8.28 2.22
CA ILE A 52 -5.48 -9.19 3.20
C ILE A 52 -5.32 -8.63 4.61
N LYS A 53 -4.11 -8.18 4.98
CA LYS A 53 -3.84 -7.57 6.30
C LYS A 53 -4.60 -6.25 6.51
N ALA A 54 -4.80 -5.48 5.44
CA ALA A 54 -5.54 -4.23 5.44
C ALA A 54 -7.06 -4.41 5.43
N SER A 55 -7.55 -5.61 5.10
CA SER A 55 -8.97 -5.90 5.15
C SER A 55 -9.47 -5.82 6.60
N VAL A 56 -10.51 -5.02 6.82
CA VAL A 56 -11.13 -4.87 8.12
C VAL A 56 -12.41 -5.71 8.10
N TYR A 57 -12.30 -6.91 8.68
CA TYR A 57 -13.43 -7.77 8.94
C TYR A 57 -13.75 -7.73 10.41
N ASP A 58 -14.81 -7.01 10.76
CA ASP A 58 -15.21 -6.99 12.15
C ASP A 58 -16.19 -8.14 12.44
N LYS A 59 -15.68 -9.14 13.16
CA LYS A 59 -16.54 -10.02 13.97
C LYS A 59 -16.99 -9.20 15.18
N MET A 60 -18.09 -8.47 15.02
CA MET A 60 -18.97 -7.98 16.07
C MET A 60 -18.46 -6.95 17.11
N ASP A 61 -17.26 -6.34 17.05
CA ASP A 61 -16.86 -5.45 18.18
C ASP A 61 -15.83 -4.31 17.93
N LYS A 62 -15.59 -3.88 16.70
CA LYS A 62 -14.78 -2.70 16.35
C LYS A 62 -15.55 -1.67 15.51
N ALA A 63 -15.62 -0.49 16.13
CA ALA A 63 -16.03 0.82 15.64
C ALA A 63 -16.40 0.87 14.15
N THR A 64 -17.70 0.97 13.91
CA THR A 64 -18.26 1.50 12.68
C THR A 64 -17.59 2.85 12.37
N ARG A 65 -16.73 2.88 11.35
CA ARG A 65 -16.11 4.12 10.84
C ARG A 65 -17.14 4.88 10.01
N ASN A 66 -16.98 6.20 9.93
CA ASN A 66 -17.70 6.92 8.89
C ASN A 66 -17.12 6.57 7.51
N MET A 67 -17.91 6.73 6.45
CA MET A 67 -17.52 6.35 5.09
C MET A 67 -16.31 7.15 4.59
N GLU A 68 -16.18 8.42 5.00
CA GLU A 68 -15.07 9.30 4.61
C GLU A 68 -13.73 8.80 5.17
N GLU A 69 -13.67 8.51 6.47
CA GLU A 69 -12.51 7.90 7.15
C GLU A 69 -12.09 6.58 6.50
N SER A 70 -13.07 5.78 6.08
CA SER A 70 -12.81 4.52 5.38
C SER A 70 -12.23 4.72 3.98
N LEU A 71 -12.69 5.73 3.24
CA LEU A 71 -12.10 6.13 1.96
C LEU A 71 -10.68 6.64 2.15
N GLU A 72 -10.43 7.47 3.15
CA GLU A 72 -9.10 7.98 3.49
C GLU A 72 -8.14 6.85 3.89
N TYR A 73 -8.60 5.93 4.74
CA TYR A 73 -7.84 4.75 5.13
C TYR A 73 -7.40 3.93 3.91
N VAL A 74 -8.33 3.61 3.01
CA VAL A 74 -7.99 2.86 1.79
C VAL A 74 -7.00 3.62 0.91
N LYS A 75 -7.18 4.93 0.72
CA LYS A 75 -6.22 5.76 -0.04
C LYS A 75 -4.84 5.82 0.61
N SER A 76 -4.74 5.67 1.94
CA SER A 76 -3.44 5.63 2.63
C SER A 76 -2.65 4.34 2.36
N ILE A 77 -3.37 3.25 2.07
CA ILE A 77 -2.80 1.92 1.76
C ILE A 77 -2.46 1.81 0.28
N LEU A 78 -3.32 2.30 -0.61
CA LEU A 78 -3.13 2.18 -2.04
C LEU A 78 -1.94 3.02 -2.55
N PRO A 79 -1.37 2.69 -3.71
CA PRO A 79 -0.26 3.44 -4.28
C PRO A 79 -0.59 4.92 -4.49
N GLN A 80 0.45 5.76 -4.48
CA GLN A 80 0.28 7.17 -4.80
C GLN A 80 -0.16 7.35 -6.27
N GLY A 81 -0.99 8.36 -6.53
CA GLY A 81 -1.50 8.64 -7.87
C GLY A 81 -2.73 7.82 -8.27
N ILE A 82 -3.21 6.95 -7.36
CA ILE A 82 -4.44 6.19 -7.53
C ILE A 82 -5.66 7.08 -7.78
N LYS A 83 -6.48 6.70 -8.75
CA LYS A 83 -7.72 7.39 -9.12
C LYS A 83 -8.91 6.47 -8.93
N GLU A 84 -9.99 7.02 -8.41
CA GLU A 84 -11.29 6.36 -8.41
C GLU A 84 -11.87 6.39 -9.83
N THR A 85 -12.19 5.22 -10.39
CA THR A 85 -12.73 5.10 -11.76
C THR A 85 -14.18 4.64 -11.79
N ASN A 86 -14.65 3.97 -10.74
CA ASN A 86 -16.04 3.58 -10.58
C ASN A 86 -16.43 3.52 -9.10
N LYS A 87 -17.68 3.88 -8.79
CA LYS A 87 -18.29 3.75 -7.47
C LYS A 87 -19.76 3.38 -7.63
N GLU A 88 -20.12 2.20 -7.14
CA GLU A 88 -21.46 1.64 -7.27
C GLU A 88 -21.95 1.10 -5.93
N TYR A 89 -23.19 1.42 -5.55
CA TYR A 89 -23.85 0.84 -4.38
C TYR A 89 -24.72 -0.35 -4.77
N LYS A 90 -24.42 -1.51 -4.17
CA LYS A 90 -25.12 -2.78 -4.36
C LYS A 90 -26.10 -2.99 -3.20
N LYS A 91 -27.33 -2.52 -3.38
CA LYS A 91 -28.40 -2.52 -2.35
C LYS A 91 -28.69 -3.91 -1.80
N ASP A 92 -28.69 -4.93 -2.65
CA ASP A 92 -28.93 -6.33 -2.28
C ASP A 92 -27.89 -6.92 -1.32
N LYS A 93 -26.72 -6.28 -1.22
CA LYS A 93 -25.60 -6.74 -0.39
C LYS A 93 -25.20 -5.76 0.71
N GLY A 94 -25.72 -4.54 0.67
CA GLY A 94 -25.27 -3.46 1.56
C GLY A 94 -23.80 -3.09 1.34
N ILE A 95 -23.33 -3.09 0.09
CA ILE A 95 -21.92 -2.83 -0.23
C ILE A 95 -21.80 -1.66 -1.20
N THR A 96 -20.93 -0.71 -0.90
CA THR A 96 -20.39 0.19 -1.93
C THR A 96 -19.12 -0.42 -2.50
N GLU A 97 -19.14 -0.74 -3.79
CA GLU A 97 -17.98 -1.19 -4.54
C GLU A 97 -17.30 0.00 -5.20
N VAL A 98 -16.01 0.17 -4.94
CA VAL A 98 -15.18 1.21 -5.55
C VAL A 98 -14.04 0.56 -6.31
N THR A 99 -13.81 1.04 -7.52
CA THR A 99 -12.66 0.66 -8.34
C THR A 99 -11.65 1.78 -8.35
N TYR A 100 -10.41 1.43 -8.08
CA TYR A 100 -9.27 2.32 -8.06
C TYR A 100 -8.23 1.86 -9.09
N GLU A 101 -7.68 2.79 -9.88
CA GLU A 101 -6.72 2.50 -10.94
C GLU A 101 -5.49 3.41 -10.87
N VAL A 102 -4.33 2.82 -11.15
CA VAL A 102 -3.02 3.48 -11.25
C VAL A 102 -2.12 2.64 -12.13
N ASP A 103 -1.52 3.26 -13.16
CA ASP A 103 -0.72 2.56 -14.16
C ASP A 103 -1.45 1.27 -14.65
N ASP A 104 -0.80 0.12 -14.59
CA ASP A 104 -1.36 -1.17 -14.99
C ASP A 104 -2.11 -1.90 -13.87
N PHE A 105 -2.39 -1.23 -12.74
CA PHE A 105 -3.03 -1.82 -11.58
C PHE A 105 -4.47 -1.35 -11.41
N LYS A 106 -5.36 -2.32 -11.18
CA LYS A 106 -6.75 -2.09 -10.83
C LYS A 106 -7.09 -2.80 -9.53
N PHE A 107 -7.58 -2.04 -8.55
CA PHE A 107 -8.00 -2.51 -7.23
C PHE A 107 -9.51 -2.37 -7.10
N THR A 108 -10.19 -3.44 -6.73
CA THR A 108 -11.60 -3.37 -6.34
C THR A 108 -11.69 -3.42 -4.82
N VAL A 109 -12.48 -2.53 -4.23
CA VAL A 109 -12.66 -2.38 -2.80
C VAL A 109 -14.15 -2.41 -2.48
N TRP A 110 -14.53 -3.19 -1.49
CA TRP A 110 -15.88 -3.26 -0.95
C TRP A 110 -15.93 -2.58 0.41
N TYR A 111 -16.79 -1.57 0.51
CA TYR A 111 -17.16 -0.93 1.77
C TYR A 111 -18.49 -1.52 2.21
N ILE A 112 -18.47 -2.29 3.29
CA ILE A 112 -19.65 -2.98 3.82
C ILE A 112 -20.37 -2.00 4.75
N HIS A 113 -21.64 -1.76 4.48
CA HIS A 113 -22.49 -0.87 5.27
C HIS A 113 -23.22 -1.67 6.35
N PRO A 114 -23.28 -1.16 7.60
CA PRO A 114 -24.13 -1.76 8.61
C PRO A 114 -25.61 -1.57 8.27
N GLN A 115 -26.46 -2.48 8.74
CA GLN A 115 -27.91 -2.27 8.66
C GLN A 115 -28.31 -1.06 9.52
N GLY A 116 -29.19 -0.23 8.98
CA GLY A 116 -29.80 0.89 9.68
C GLY A 116 -30.68 0.39 10.83
N LYS A 117 -30.75 1.16 11.92
CA LYS A 117 -31.58 0.83 13.09
C LYS A 117 -33.05 1.25 12.91
N GLY A 118 -33.64 0.97 11.75
CA GLY A 118 -35.05 1.29 11.45
C GLY A 118 -36.01 0.24 12.01
N GLU A 119 -37.21 0.66 12.40
CA GLU A 119 -38.30 -0.24 12.88
C GLU A 119 -39.09 -0.89 11.72
N SER A 120 -38.80 -0.55 10.47
CA SER A 120 -39.48 -1.05 9.28
C SER A 120 -38.76 -2.25 8.63
N SER A 121 -39.55 -3.18 8.09
CA SER A 121 -39.11 -4.42 7.41
C SER A 121 -38.29 -4.22 6.13
N ASP A 122 -38.10 -2.98 5.69
CA ASP A 122 -37.16 -2.61 4.64
C ASP A 122 -35.85 -2.24 5.34
N GLU A 123 -34.99 -3.24 5.60
CA GLU A 123 -33.69 -3.07 6.24
C GLU A 123 -32.77 -2.22 5.35
N GLU A 124 -32.89 -0.90 5.41
CA GLU A 124 -32.01 0.03 4.71
C GLU A 124 -30.63 0.06 5.39
N TYR A 125 -29.56 0.07 4.58
CA TYR A 125 -28.20 0.15 5.09
C TYR A 125 -27.80 1.60 5.38
N ASP A 126 -27.03 1.83 6.44
CA ASP A 126 -26.48 3.14 6.79
C ASP A 126 -25.25 3.44 5.91
N LEU A 127 -25.46 4.20 4.83
CA LEU A 127 -24.42 4.52 3.83
C LEU A 127 -23.36 5.50 4.34
N GLU A 128 -23.63 6.22 5.42
CA GLU A 128 -22.66 7.13 6.04
C GLU A 128 -21.60 6.38 6.84
N LYS A 129 -21.83 5.08 7.05
CA LYS A 129 -21.04 4.22 7.92
C LYS A 129 -20.53 2.99 7.20
N THR A 130 -19.41 2.48 7.69
CA THR A 130 -18.82 1.23 7.22
C THR A 130 -18.52 0.31 8.39
N SER A 131 -19.00 -0.93 8.32
CA SER A 131 -18.70 -2.01 9.26
C SER A 131 -17.52 -2.89 8.79
N GLY A 132 -17.10 -2.76 7.53
CA GLY A 132 -15.97 -3.50 7.01
C GLY A 132 -15.43 -2.95 5.70
N ILE A 133 -14.18 -3.31 5.41
CA ILE A 133 -13.47 -2.98 4.18
C ILE A 133 -12.82 -4.26 3.67
N TYR A 134 -13.09 -4.61 2.42
CA TYR A 134 -12.53 -5.80 1.80
C TYR A 134 -11.98 -5.51 0.41
N PHE A 135 -10.91 -6.20 0.04
CA PHE A 135 -10.27 -6.14 -1.28
C PHE A 135 -10.52 -7.45 -2.03
N PRO A 136 -11.67 -7.60 -2.72
CA PRO A 136 -12.04 -8.82 -3.43
C PRO A 136 -11.16 -9.15 -4.62
N ALA A 137 -10.55 -8.15 -5.25
CA ALA A 137 -9.82 -8.36 -6.49
C ALA A 137 -8.71 -7.32 -6.68
N ILE A 138 -7.62 -7.80 -7.27
CA ILE A 138 -6.57 -7.01 -7.89
C ILE A 138 -6.30 -7.60 -9.27
N ASN A 139 -6.29 -6.76 -10.29
CA ASN A 139 -6.01 -7.15 -11.67
C ASN A 139 -4.84 -6.34 -12.23
N TRP A 140 -4.03 -7.00 -13.06
CA TRP A 140 -3.06 -6.36 -13.93
C TRP A 140 -3.67 -6.12 -15.30
N HIS A 141 -3.51 -4.91 -15.83
CA HIS A 141 -3.65 -4.66 -17.25
C HIS A 141 -2.42 -5.27 -17.95
N SER A 142 -2.57 -6.50 -18.44
CA SER A 142 -1.59 -7.19 -19.29
C SER A 142 -1.62 -6.66 -20.71
#